data_AF-A0A0P7YMU9-F1
#
_entry.id   AF-A0A0P7YMU9-F1
#
_cell.length_a   1.000
_cell.length_b   1.000
_cell.length_c   1.000
_cell.angle_alpha   90.00
_cell.angle_beta   90.00
_cell.angle_gamma   90.00
#
_symmetry.space_group_name_H-M   'P 1'
#
loop_
_entity.id
_entity.type
_entity.pdbx_description
1 polymer ?
#
loop_
_entity_poly.entity_id
_entity_poly.type
_entity_poly.pdbx_seq_one_letter_code
_entity_poly.pdbx_strand_id
1 'polypeptide(L)' 'MPKTQQEVVCQGYQILVESLGVIDAIRFIQHFSSGYGDYTQERHTWLNQISLDEVLAAMKQPQDGDTAQYEEIIE' A
#
# COMPACT_ATOMS: atom_id res chain seq x y z
N MET A 1 2.47 -19.25 -24.71
CA MET A 1 1.05 -19.03 -24.36
C MET A 1 0.84 -17.54 -24.18
N PRO A 2 -0.35 -16.98 -24.46
CA PRO A 2 -0.65 -15.60 -24.11
C PRO A 2 -0.62 -15.43 -22.58
N LYS A 3 -0.29 -14.22 -22.12
CA LYS A 3 -0.35 -13.86 -20.69
C LYS A 3 -1.78 -13.95 -20.17
N THR A 4 -1.91 -14.33 -18.91
CA THR A 4 -3.15 -14.24 -18.14
C THR A 4 -3.50 -12.78 -17.87
N GLN A 5 -4.76 -12.52 -17.52
CA GLN A 5 -5.20 -11.17 -17.16
C GLN A 5 -4.40 -10.61 -15.98
N GLN A 6 -4.09 -11.44 -14.98
CA GLN A 6 -3.33 -11.03 -13.81
C GLN A 6 -1.90 -10.62 -14.18
N GLU A 7 -1.22 -11.39 -15.02
CA GLU A 7 0.13 -11.04 -15.50
C GLU A 7 0.14 -9.73 -16.29
N VAL A 8 -0.91 -9.46 -17.08
CA VAL A 8 -1.04 -8.19 -17.81
C VAL A 8 -1.24 -7.01 -16.84
N VAL A 9 -2.07 -7.18 -15.80
CA VAL A 9 -2.31 -6.14 -14.80
C VAL A 9 -1.04 -5.83 -14.00
N CYS A 10 -0.35 -6.86 -13.48
CA CYS A 10 0.91 -6.69 -12.74
C CYS A 10 1.94 -5.94 -13.60
N GLN A 11 2.14 -6.38 -14.85
CA GLN A 11 3.06 -5.71 -15.76
C GLN A 11 2.65 -4.24 -16.03
N GLY A 12 1.35 -3.98 -16.18
CA GLY A 12 0.83 -2.63 -16.38
C GLY A 12 1.15 -1.69 -15.21
N TYR A 13 0.99 -2.16 -13.98
CA TYR A 13 1.36 -1.38 -12.79
C TYR A 13 2.85 -1.09 -12.73
N GLN A 14 3.69 -2.09 -12.98
CA GLN A 14 5.15 -1.90 -12.99
C GLN A 14 5.57 -0.81 -14.01
N ILE A 15 5.05 -0.88 -15.24
CA ILE A 15 5.35 0.11 -16.28
C ILE A 15 4.88 1.51 -15.88
N LEU A 16 3.70 1.64 -15.26
CA LEU A 16 3.19 2.93 -14.79
C LEU A 16 4.10 3.53 -13.71
N VAL A 17 4.53 2.73 -12.75
CA VAL A 17 5.44 3.18 -11.67
C VAL A 17 6.80 3.58 -12.23
N GLU A 18 7.37 2.78 -13.13
CA GLU A 18 8.66 3.09 -13.78
C GLU A 18 8.60 4.38 -14.60
N SER A 19 7.45 4.65 -15.25
CA SER A 19 7.31 5.77 -16.17
C SER A 19 6.91 7.09 -15.49
N LEU A 20 6.05 7.02 -14.46
CA LEU A 20 5.44 8.20 -13.82
C LEU A 20 5.96 8.44 -12.40
N GLY A 21 6.60 7.44 -11.79
CA GLY A 21 6.81 7.41 -10.35
C GLY A 21 5.55 7.00 -9.58
N VAL A 22 5.74 6.53 -8.35
CA VAL A 22 4.68 5.92 -7.51
C VAL A 22 3.48 6.86 -7.32
N ILE A 23 3.71 8.14 -7.03
CA ILE A 23 2.64 9.09 -6.71
C ILE A 23 1.73 9.33 -7.90
N ASP A 24 2.29 9.59 -9.07
CA ASP A 24 1.49 9.90 -10.26
C ASP A 24 0.90 8.64 -10.90
N ALA A 25 1.54 7.47 -10.75
CA ALA A 25 0.95 6.18 -11.10
C ALA A 25 -0.33 5.89 -10.29
N ILE A 26 -0.32 6.11 -8.97
CA ILE A 26 -1.51 5.93 -8.12
C ILE A 26 -2.64 6.87 -8.56
N ARG A 27 -2.34 8.15 -8.81
CA ARG A 27 -3.34 9.12 -9.28
C ARG A 27 -3.94 8.72 -10.62
N PHE A 28 -3.11 8.22 -11.54
CA PHE A 28 -3.56 7.72 -12.83
C PHE A 28 -4.54 6.55 -12.66
N ILE A 29 -4.21 5.57 -11.82
CA ILE A 29 -5.09 4.42 -11.55
C ILE A 29 -6.42 4.89 -10.92
N GLN A 30 -6.34 5.83 -9.97
CA GLN A 30 -7.50 6.40 -9.28
C GLN A 30 -8.46 7.16 -10.20
N HIS A 31 -7.98 7.65 -11.35
CA HIS A 31 -8.82 8.30 -12.34
C HIS A 31 -9.85 7.33 -12.97
N PHE A 32 -9.46 6.07 -13.16
CA PHE A 32 -10.33 5.05 -13.77
C PHE A 32 -11.15 4.26 -12.75
N SER A 33 -10.72 4.25 -11.49
CA SER A 33 -11.41 3.56 -10.41
C SER A 33 -11.16 4.28 -9.10
N SER A 34 -12.22 4.60 -8.35
CA SER A 34 -12.14 5.20 -7.02
C SER A 34 -11.50 4.27 -5.96
N GLY A 35 -11.21 3.02 -6.31
CA GLY A 35 -10.88 1.97 -5.34
C GLY A 35 -12.13 1.52 -4.57
N TYR A 36 -11.91 0.61 -3.62
CA TYR A 36 -12.94 0.12 -2.70
C TYR A 36 -12.40 0.16 -1.27
N GLY A 37 -13.32 0.12 -0.30
CA GLY A 37 -12.99 0.12 1.13
C GLY A 37 -13.42 1.41 1.82
N ASP A 38 -13.64 1.31 3.13
CA ASP A 38 -13.90 2.48 3.97
C ASP A 38 -12.83 2.50 5.05
N TYR A 39 -11.68 3.06 4.70
CA TYR A 39 -10.57 3.18 5.64
C TYR A 39 -10.97 3.94 6.91
N THR A 40 -11.96 4.84 6.86
CA THR A 40 -12.42 5.54 8.06
C THR A 40 -13.07 4.55 9.03
N GLN A 41 -13.99 3.71 8.55
CA GLN A 41 -14.61 2.66 9.37
C GLN A 41 -13.60 1.58 9.77
N GLU A 42 -12.80 1.08 8.84
CA GLU A 42 -11.81 0.03 9.08
C GLU A 42 -10.76 0.48 10.10
N ARG A 43 -10.28 1.72 10.02
CA ARG A 43 -9.34 2.30 10.99
C ARG A 43 -9.88 2.24 12.41
N HIS A 44 -11.18 2.50 12.62
CA HIS A 44 -11.76 2.44 13.96
C HIS A 44 -11.77 1.04 14.56
N THR A 45 -11.72 -0.03 13.75
CA THR A 45 -11.72 -1.40 14.25
C THR A 45 -10.46 -1.73 15.05
N TRP A 46 -9.30 -1.19 14.67
CA TRP A 46 -8.01 -1.50 15.30
C TRP A 46 -7.39 -0.30 16.01
N LEU A 47 -7.48 0.92 15.45
CA LEU A 47 -6.80 2.10 16.03
C LEU A 47 -7.38 2.48 17.40
N ASN A 48 -8.69 2.31 17.60
CA ASN A 48 -9.34 2.58 18.87
C ASN A 48 -8.86 1.65 19.99
N GLN A 49 -8.22 0.53 19.65
CA GLN A 49 -7.65 -0.41 20.61
C GLN A 49 -6.22 -0.04 21.01
N ILE A 50 -5.60 0.96 20.35
CA ILE A 50 -4.22 1.39 20.58
C ILE A 50 -4.23 2.71 21.34
N SER A 51 -3.63 2.72 22.52
CA SER A 51 -3.42 3.92 23.32
C SER A 51 -2.23 4.75 22.82
N LEU A 52 -2.23 6.04 23.12
CA LEU A 52 -1.11 6.93 22.80
C LEU A 52 0.20 6.46 23.44
N ASP A 53 0.14 5.94 24.68
CA ASP A 53 1.32 5.44 25.39
C ASP A 53 1.93 4.22 24.69
N GLU A 54 1.10 3.32 24.16
CA GLU A 54 1.56 2.18 23.36
C GLU A 54 2.24 2.63 22.06
N VAL A 55 1.69 3.64 21.37
CA VAL A 55 2.34 4.22 20.19
C VAL A 55 3.70 4.81 20.55
N LEU A 56 3.77 5.60 21.63
CA LEU A 56 5.02 6.22 22.07
C LEU A 56 6.05 5.21 22.56
N ALA A 57 5.61 4.08 23.12
CA ALA A 57 6.49 2.97 23.50
C ALA A 57 7.04 2.26 22.25
N ALA A 58 6.21 1.98 21.25
CA ALA A 58 6.61 1.35 19.99
C ALA A 58 7.63 2.20 19.22
N MET A 59 7.49 3.52 19.22
CA MET A 59 8.46 4.44 18.60
C MET A 59 9.86 4.41 19.24
N LYS A 60 9.96 4.02 20.51
CA LYS A 60 11.22 3.97 21.27
C LYS A 60 11.91 2.61 21.17
N GLN A 61 11.21 1.58 20.69
CA GLN A 61 11.83 0.30 20.40
C GLN A 61 12.68 0.42 19.13
N PRO A 62 13.92 -0.09 19.12
CA PRO A 62 14.67 -0.25 17.88
C PRO A 62 13.86 -1.14 16.95
N GLN A 63 13.61 -0.67 15.74
CA GLN A 63 13.02 -1.54 14.73
C GLN A 63 14.08 -2.58 14.34
N ASP A 64 13.89 -3.83 14.76
CA ASP A 64 14.45 -4.95 13.99
C ASP A 64 13.73 -4.90 12.65
N GLY A 65 14.46 -4.44 11.64
CA GLY A 65 13.91 -3.92 10.40
C GLY A 65 12.93 -4.88 9.72
N ASP A 66 11.67 -4.50 9.73
CA ASP A 66 10.66 -4.99 8.79
C ASP A 66 10.32 -3.87 7.79
N THR A 67 11.36 -3.36 7.13
CA THR A 67 11.20 -2.49 5.97
C THR A 67 10.67 -3.29 4.75
N ALA A 68 10.70 -4.62 4.83
CA ALA A 68 10.26 -5.54 3.78
C ALA A 68 8.75 -5.43 3.48
N GLN A 69 7.94 -4.99 4.43
CA GLN A 69 6.50 -4.75 4.21
C GLN A 69 6.22 -3.68 3.13
N TYR A 70 7.16 -2.74 2.90
CA TYR A 70 7.06 -1.74 1.84
C TYR A 70 7.67 -2.21 0.51
N GLU A 71 8.43 -3.31 0.50
CA GLU A 71 8.98 -3.92 -0.71
C GLU A 71 7.91 -4.76 -1.44
N GLU A 72 6.96 -5.37 -0.72
CA GLU A 72 5.90 -6.23 -1.28
C GLU A 72 4.86 -5.48 -2.15
N ILE A 73 4.86 -4.14 -2.14
CA ILE A 73 3.99 -3.31 -2.99
C ILE A 73 4.55 -3.20 -4.42
N ILE A 74 5.80 -3.62 -4.64
CA ILE A 74 6.46 -3.60 -5.95
C ILE A 74 7.18 -4.95 -6.19
N GLU A 75 6.42 -6.01 -6.45
CA GLU A 75 6.87 -7.18 -7.25
C GLU A 75 5.87 -7.52 -8.35
#